data_AF-A0A3A4V9I6-F1
#
_entry.id   AF-A0A3A4V9I6-F1
#
_cell.length_a   1.000
_cell.length_b   1.000
_cell.length_c   1.000
_cell.angle_alpha   90.00
_cell.angle_beta   90.00
_cell.angle_gamma   90.00
#
_symmetry.space_group_name_H-M   'P 1'
#
loop_
_entity.id
_entity.type
_entity.pdbx_description
1 polymer ?
#
loop_
_entity_poly.entity_id
_entity_poly.type
_entity_poly.pdbx_seq_one_letter_code
_entity_poly.pdbx_strand_id
1 'polypeptide(L)'
;MSRTQALSWMAVIVFSLALTLPLFTSAALPDKIVPCNGVDCDVCDIAKLAQNTLNAGIYIAIFLSAILFAWAGWKYVSAGGDSGKVRSAREIFTNVLIGLVIILAGWLVVDTIMKTFVSESATLGPWNEIC
;
A
#
# COMPACT_ATOMS: atom_id res chain seq x y z
N MET A 1 -12.80 12.70 -31.20
CA MET A 1 -12.90 11.63 -30.18
C MET A 1 -13.86 10.58 -30.72
N SER A 2 -13.34 9.59 -31.46
CA SER A 2 -14.16 8.63 -32.22
C SER A 2 -14.67 7.50 -31.32
N ARG A 3 -15.91 7.04 -31.54
CA ARG A 3 -16.63 6.01 -30.77
C ARG A 3 -15.83 4.73 -30.46
N THR A 4 -14.84 4.41 -31.29
CA THR A 4 -13.92 3.27 -31.13
C THR A 4 -12.93 3.43 -29.97
N GLN A 5 -12.50 4.66 -29.64
CA GLN A 5 -11.68 4.91 -28.45
C GLN A 5 -12.50 4.73 -27.18
N ALA A 6 -13.74 5.23 -27.10
CA ALA A 6 -14.58 5.07 -25.90
C ALA A 6 -14.92 3.59 -25.57
N LEU A 7 -15.12 2.76 -26.58
CA LEU A 7 -15.35 1.31 -26.40
C LEU A 7 -14.10 0.56 -25.93
N SER A 8 -12.92 0.90 -26.47
CA SER A 8 -11.64 0.32 -26.05
C SER A 8 -11.27 0.74 -24.62
N TRP A 9 -11.63 1.96 -24.22
CA TRP A 9 -11.42 2.47 -22.87
C TRP A 9 -12.33 1.81 -21.82
N MET A 10 -13.60 1.54 -22.16
CA MET A 10 -14.48 0.77 -21.26
C MET A 10 -13.97 -0.66 -21.06
N ALA A 11 -13.47 -1.31 -22.11
CA ALA A 11 -12.93 -2.67 -22.00
C ALA A 11 -11.66 -2.73 -21.13
N VAL A 12 -10.74 -1.76 -21.25
CA VAL A 12 -9.52 -1.72 -20.42
C VAL A 12 -9.85 -1.43 -18.96
N ILE A 13 -10.74 -0.46 -18.68
CA ILE A 13 -11.15 -0.15 -17.30
C ILE A 13 -11.89 -1.34 -16.68
N VAL A 14 -12.79 -1.98 -17.41
CA VAL A 14 -13.52 -3.16 -16.92
C VAL A 14 -12.60 -4.36 -16.73
N PHE A 15 -11.61 -4.57 -17.59
CA PHE A 15 -10.64 -5.67 -17.45
C PHE A 15 -9.65 -5.43 -16.31
N SER A 16 -9.15 -4.19 -16.13
CA SER A 16 -8.32 -3.81 -14.98
C SER A 16 -9.10 -3.85 -13.66
N LEU A 17 -10.38 -3.49 -13.68
CA LEU A 17 -11.27 -3.61 -12.51
C LEU A 17 -11.55 -5.09 -12.22
N ALA A 18 -11.87 -5.91 -13.22
CA ALA A 18 -12.16 -7.33 -13.07
C ALA A 18 -10.96 -8.16 -12.58
N LEU A 19 -9.74 -7.80 -12.99
CA LEU A 19 -8.52 -8.48 -12.55
C LEU A 19 -8.09 -8.08 -11.12
N THR A 20 -8.52 -6.90 -10.66
CA THR A 20 -8.25 -6.44 -9.29
C THR A 20 -9.35 -6.84 -8.31
N LEU A 21 -10.58 -7.16 -8.76
CA LEU A 21 -11.67 -7.70 -7.94
C LEU A 21 -11.27 -8.85 -6.99
N PRO A 22 -10.56 -9.91 -7.42
CA PRO A 22 -10.17 -11.00 -6.51
C PRO A 22 -9.11 -10.59 -5.48
N LEU A 23 -8.41 -9.46 -5.67
CA LEU A 23 -7.47 -8.91 -4.68
C LEU A 23 -8.18 -8.09 -3.59
N PHE A 24 -9.42 -7.64 -3.85
CA PHE A 24 -10.22 -6.86 -2.89
C PHE A 24 -11.14 -7.71 -2.02
N THR A 25 -11.39 -8.97 -2.40
CA THR A 25 -12.18 -9.90 -1.58
C THR A 25 -11.42 -10.39 -0.34
N SER A 26 -10.09 -10.35 -0.36
CA SER A 26 -9.26 -10.43 0.84
C SER A 26 -9.04 -9.02 1.38
N ALA A 27 -10.11 -8.39 1.87
CA ALA A 27 -9.99 -7.15 2.61
C ALA A 27 -9.15 -7.46 3.87
N ALA A 28 -7.86 -7.11 3.83
CA ALA A 28 -6.95 -7.17 4.98
C ALA A 28 -7.24 -6.03 5.97
N LEU A 29 -8.52 -5.69 6.15
CA LEU A 29 -8.95 -4.80 7.21
C LEU A 29 -8.97 -5.65 8.48
N PRO A 30 -8.13 -5.35 9.49
CA PRO A 30 -8.20 -6.06 10.75
C PRO A 30 -9.57 -5.83 11.38
N ASP A 31 -10.31 -6.90 11.68
CA ASP A 31 -11.65 -6.87 12.30
C ASP A 31 -11.70 -6.06 13.61
N LYS A 32 -10.53 -5.81 14.22
CA LYS A 32 -10.40 -5.01 15.43
C LYS A 32 -9.04 -4.32 15.48
N ILE A 33 -9.00 -3.00 15.32
CA ILE A 33 -7.75 -2.22 15.46
C ILE A 33 -7.24 -2.28 16.90
N VAL A 34 -8.12 -2.16 17.90
CA VAL A 34 -7.77 -2.25 19.33
C VAL A 34 -7.98 -3.68 19.84
N PRO A 35 -6.93 -4.48 20.10
CA PRO A 35 -7.08 -5.90 20.43
C PRO A 35 -7.66 -6.14 21.83
N CYS A 36 -7.45 -5.25 22.80
CA CYS A 36 -7.98 -5.39 24.17
C CYS A 36 -9.24 -4.53 24.42
N ASN A 37 -9.98 -4.81 25.49
CA ASN A 37 -11.13 -4.02 25.94
C ASN A 37 -11.23 -4.15 27.47
N GLY A 38 -10.58 -3.26 28.22
CA GLY A 38 -10.52 -3.35 29.69
C GLY A 38 -9.16 -2.93 30.26
N VAL A 39 -8.90 -3.33 31.52
CA VAL A 39 -7.66 -3.03 32.26
C VAL A 39 -6.55 -4.09 32.07
N ASP A 40 -6.89 -5.23 31.45
CA ASP A 40 -5.94 -6.31 31.13
C ASP A 40 -5.38 -6.13 29.71
N CYS A 41 -4.69 -5.02 29.44
CA CYS A 41 -3.91 -4.85 28.21
C CYS A 41 -2.43 -5.07 28.55
N ASP A 42 -1.81 -6.06 27.91
CA ASP A 42 -0.39 -6.34 28.08
C ASP A 42 0.45 -5.59 27.03
N VAL A 43 1.77 -5.53 27.21
CA VAL A 43 2.71 -4.93 26.24
C VAL A 43 2.59 -5.58 24.85
N CYS A 44 2.14 -6.84 24.79
CA CYS A 44 1.85 -7.57 23.56
C CYS A 44 0.58 -7.08 22.83
N ASP A 45 -0.40 -6.49 23.52
CA ASP A 45 -1.59 -5.92 22.89
C ASP A 45 -1.31 -4.58 22.21
N ILE A 46 -0.39 -3.79 22.79
CA ILE A 46 0.12 -2.56 22.17
C ILE A 46 0.85 -2.92 20.87
N ALA A 47 1.59 -4.03 20.90
CA ALA A 47 2.25 -4.54 19.71
C ALA A 47 1.21 -4.90 18.62
N LYS A 48 0.20 -5.70 18.95
CA LYS A 48 -0.87 -6.07 17.99
C LYS A 48 -1.65 -4.86 17.45
N LEU A 49 -1.89 -3.84 18.26
CA LEU A 49 -2.51 -2.58 17.83
C LEU A 49 -1.68 -1.86 16.77
N ALA A 50 -0.38 -1.75 16.98
CA ALA A 50 0.51 -1.12 16.01
C ALA A 50 0.57 -1.92 14.70
N GLN A 51 0.48 -3.25 14.74
CA GLN A 51 0.52 -4.08 13.54
C GLN A 51 -0.76 -3.93 12.75
N ASN A 52 -1.91 -3.96 13.42
CA ASN A 52 -3.21 -3.74 12.79
C ASN A 52 -3.29 -2.34 12.14
N THR A 53 -2.73 -1.33 12.81
CA THR A 53 -2.66 0.04 12.27
C THR A 53 -1.75 0.12 11.04
N LEU A 54 -0.57 -0.49 11.10
CA LEU A 54 0.37 -0.53 9.96
C LEU A 54 -0.21 -1.31 8.78
N ASN A 55 -0.83 -2.46 9.03
CA ASN A 55 -1.48 -3.26 7.99
C ASN A 55 -2.63 -2.50 7.31
N ALA A 56 -3.48 -1.81 8.09
CA ALA A 56 -4.52 -0.95 7.55
C ALA A 56 -3.95 0.18 6.68
N GLY A 57 -2.88 0.85 7.16
CA GLY A 57 -2.20 1.90 6.41
C GLY A 57 -1.56 1.41 5.11
N ILE A 58 -0.86 0.28 5.15
CA ILE A 58 -0.22 -0.35 3.98
C ILE A 58 -1.28 -0.77 2.96
N TYR A 59 -2.39 -1.35 3.40
CA TYR A 59 -3.48 -1.74 2.51
C TYR A 59 -4.04 -0.55 1.73
N ILE A 60 -4.34 0.56 2.42
CA ILE A 60 -4.82 1.80 1.79
C ILE A 60 -3.76 2.35 0.82
N ALA A 61 -2.50 2.32 1.22
CA ALA A 61 -1.43 2.86 0.40
C ALA A 61 -1.16 2.06 -0.87
N ILE A 62 -1.22 0.72 -0.80
CA ILE A 62 -1.09 -0.15 -1.98
C ILE A 62 -2.24 0.11 -2.94
N PHE A 63 -3.47 0.24 -2.43
CA PHE A 63 -4.64 0.53 -3.26
C PHE A 63 -4.51 1.87 -4.01
N LEU A 64 -4.16 2.94 -3.28
CA LEU A 64 -3.92 4.26 -3.88
C LEU A 64 -2.76 4.23 -4.89
N SER A 65 -1.67 3.54 -4.56
CA SER A 65 -0.50 3.42 -5.43
C SER A 65 -0.85 2.70 -6.73
N ALA A 66 -1.63 1.62 -6.68
CA ALA A 66 -2.08 0.89 -7.87
C ALA A 66 -2.88 1.78 -8.83
N ILE A 67 -3.78 2.62 -8.32
CA ILE A 67 -4.55 3.59 -9.12
C ILE A 67 -3.63 4.64 -9.75
N LEU A 68 -2.70 5.19 -8.98
CA LEU A 68 -1.76 6.21 -9.47
C LEU A 68 -0.81 5.64 -10.53
N PHE A 69 -0.33 4.42 -10.36
CA PHE A 69 0.49 3.74 -11.36
C PHE A 69 -0.28 3.45 -12.65
N ALA A 70 -1.54 3.01 -12.56
CA ALA A 70 -2.39 2.83 -13.74
C ALA A 70 -2.59 4.15 -14.50
N TRP A 71 -2.81 5.25 -13.78
CA TRP A 71 -2.96 6.58 -14.38
C TRP A 71 -1.67 7.11 -15.00
N ALA A 72 -0.53 6.91 -14.33
CA ALA A 72 0.79 7.29 -14.83
C ALA A 72 1.16 6.49 -16.09
N GLY A 73 0.91 5.17 -16.09
CA GLY A 73 1.13 4.28 -17.23
C GLY A 73 0.29 4.70 -18.45
N TRP A 74 -0.98 5.04 -18.23
CA TRP A 74 -1.85 5.57 -19.28
C TRP A 74 -1.30 6.87 -19.89
N LYS A 75 -0.88 7.81 -19.04
CA LYS A 75 -0.32 9.10 -19.48
C LYS A 75 1.00 8.91 -20.24
N TYR A 76 1.78 7.90 -19.88
CA TYR A 76 3.01 7.54 -20.58
C TYR A 76 2.75 6.97 -21.99
N VAL A 77 1.82 6.02 -22.12
CA VAL A 77 1.49 5.40 -23.42
C VAL A 77 0.80 6.40 -24.36
N SER A 78 -0.07 7.25 -23.83
CA SER A 78 -0.78 8.28 -24.63
C SER A 78 0.10 9.49 -25.01
N ALA A 79 1.35 9.57 -24.53
CA ALA A 79 2.26 10.66 -24.85
C ALA A 79 2.76 10.63 -26.31
N GLY A 80 2.77 9.47 -26.96
CA GLY A 80 3.02 9.35 -28.41
C GLY A 80 4.32 9.98 -28.94
N GLY A 81 5.33 10.18 -28.08
CA GLY A 81 6.61 10.82 -28.43
C GLY A 81 6.73 12.30 -28.04
N ASP A 82 5.69 12.92 -27.46
CA ASP A 82 5.76 14.27 -26.89
C ASP A 82 6.59 14.27 -25.60
N SER A 83 7.76 14.92 -25.64
CA SER A 83 8.73 14.96 -24.54
C SER A 83 8.16 15.62 -23.26
N GLY A 84 7.23 16.57 -23.41
CA GLY A 84 6.57 17.22 -22.27
C GLY A 84 5.63 16.28 -21.53
N LYS A 85 4.83 15.49 -22.27
CA LYS A 85 3.92 14.50 -21.68
C LYS A 85 4.67 13.32 -21.07
N VAL A 86 5.76 12.87 -21.69
CA VAL A 86 6.64 11.83 -21.14
C VAL A 86 7.27 12.29 -19.81
N ARG A 87 7.74 13.54 -19.74
CA ARG A 87 8.30 14.11 -18.51
C ARG A 87 7.27 14.14 -17.38
N SER A 88 6.06 14.63 -17.66
CA SER A 88 4.97 14.67 -16.68
C SER A 88 4.58 13.28 -16.18
N ALA A 89 4.54 12.27 -17.07
CA ALA A 89 4.30 10.88 -16.65
C ALA A 89 5.41 10.37 -15.72
N ARG A 90 6.67 10.66 -16.02
CA ARG A 90 7.83 10.23 -15.23
C ARG A 90 7.86 10.86 -13.84
N GLU A 91 7.45 12.12 -13.71
CA GLU A 91 7.32 12.80 -12.42
C GLU A 91 6.31 12.10 -11.51
N ILE A 92 5.18 11.66 -12.05
CA ILE A 92 4.17 10.91 -11.29
C ILE A 92 4.76 9.57 -10.83
N PHE A 93 5.47 8.85 -11.70
CA PHE A 93 6.14 7.60 -11.32
C PHE A 93 7.13 7.79 -10.17
N THR A 94 7.96 8.84 -10.21
CA THR A 94 8.91 9.13 -9.13
C THR A 94 8.20 9.50 -7.82
N ASN A 95 7.10 10.25 -7.89
CA ASN A 95 6.34 10.62 -6.69
C ASN A 95 5.72 9.39 -5.99
N VAL A 96 5.18 8.44 -6.78
CA VAL A 96 4.64 7.20 -6.22
C VAL A 96 5.76 6.32 -5.65
N LEU A 97 6.92 6.26 -6.32
CA LEU A 97 8.07 5.52 -5.82
C LEU A 97 8.58 6.06 -4.47
N ILE A 98 8.64 7.38 -4.32
CA ILE A 98 9.00 8.03 -3.05
C ILE A 98 7.97 7.70 -1.96
N GLY A 99 6.68 7.72 -2.29
CA GLY A 99 5.62 7.31 -1.36
C GLY A 99 5.79 5.88 -0.86
N LEU A 100 6.09 4.94 -1.75
CA LEU A 100 6.35 3.54 -1.40
C LEU A 100 7.55 3.41 -0.44
N VAL A 101 8.64 4.14 -0.73
CA VAL A 101 9.85 4.12 0.13
C VAL A 101 9.54 4.65 1.53
N ILE A 102 8.75 5.72 1.66
CA ILE A 102 8.38 6.27 2.97
C ILE A 102 7.56 5.27 3.79
N ILE A 103 6.62 4.56 3.17
CA ILE A 103 5.79 3.56 3.86
C ILE A 103 6.67 2.40 4.36
N LEU A 104 7.57 1.89 3.51
CA LEU A 104 8.51 0.83 3.88
C LEU A 104 9.45 1.29 4.99
N ALA A 105 9.97 2.52 4.91
CA ALA A 105 10.82 3.10 5.94
C ALA A 105 10.07 3.27 7.27
N GLY A 106 8.82 3.74 7.24
CA GLY A 106 7.99 3.89 8.43
C GLY A 106 7.76 2.55 9.15
N TRP A 107 7.44 1.50 8.39
CA TRP A 107 7.30 0.14 8.94
C TRP A 107 8.61 -0.37 9.56
N LEU A 108 9.74 -0.16 8.87
CA LEU A 108 11.07 -0.57 9.33
C LEU A 108 11.49 0.14 10.63
N VAL A 109 11.20 1.44 10.75
CA VAL A 109 11.50 2.22 11.95
C VAL A 109 10.74 1.67 13.16
N VAL A 110 9.46 1.36 13.01
CA VAL A 110 8.66 0.75 14.08
C VAL A 110 9.21 -0.63 14.45
N ASP A 111 9.55 -1.48 13.47
CA ASP A 111 10.17 -2.78 13.72
C ASP A 111 11.49 -2.65 14.50
N THR A 112 12.32 -1.68 14.12
CA THR A 112 13.63 -1.45 14.74
C THR A 112 13.49 -0.97 16.19
N ILE A 113 12.57 -0.02 16.44
CA ILE A 113 12.30 0.49 17.79
C ILE A 113 11.79 -0.66 18.66
N MET A 114 10.74 -1.36 18.24
CA MET A 114 10.14 -2.44 19.03
C MET A 114 11.14 -3.55 19.36
N LYS A 115 11.97 -3.98 18.40
CA LYS A 115 13.04 -4.95 18.65
C LYS A 115 14.07 -4.47 19.67
N THR A 116 14.45 -3.20 19.62
CA THR A 116 15.45 -2.62 20.53
C THR A 116 14.93 -2.56 21.98
N PHE A 117 13.63 -2.32 22.17
CA PHE A 117 13.04 -2.15 23.50
C PHE A 117 12.45 -3.45 24.10
N VAL A 118 12.06 -4.44 23.29
CA VAL A 118 11.31 -5.62 23.76
C VAL A 118 12.16 -6.88 23.92
N SER A 119 13.32 -7.05 23.24
CA SER A 119 14.13 -8.27 23.45
C SER A 119 15.65 -8.12 23.28
N GLU A 120 16.39 -8.61 24.28
CA GLU A 120 17.85 -8.84 24.25
C GLU A 120 18.21 -10.14 23.47
N SER A 121 17.23 -11.02 23.26
CA SER A 121 17.34 -12.24 22.43
C SER A 121 16.57 -12.05 21.13
N ALA A 122 17.24 -11.46 20.13
CA ALA A 122 16.68 -11.23 18.80
C ALA A 122 16.24 -12.56 18.15
N THR A 123 14.95 -12.87 18.22
CA THR A 123 14.30 -13.79 17.30
C THR A 123 14.35 -13.17 15.91
N LEU A 124 14.79 -13.97 14.93
CA LEU A 124 14.85 -13.58 13.52
C LEU A 124 13.41 -13.51 12.96
N GLY A 125 12.70 -12.40 13.19
CA GLY A 125 11.33 -12.21 12.72
C GLY A 125 10.82 -10.78 12.85
N PRO A 126 9.65 -10.43 12.28
CA PRO A 126 8.98 -9.16 12.52
C PRO A 126 8.65 -8.97 14.00
N TRP A 127 8.70 -7.72 14.47
CA TRP A 127 8.34 -7.35 15.83
C TRP A 127 6.92 -7.75 16.29
N ASN A 128 6.05 -8.18 15.38
CA ASN A 128 4.74 -8.74 15.75
C ASN A 128 4.78 -10.24 16.11
N GLU A 129 5.91 -10.93 15.99
CA GLU A 129 6.00 -12.36 16.35
C GLU A 129 6.69 -12.59 17.71
N ILE A 130 7.25 -11.54 18.31
CA ILE A 130 7.76 -11.55 19.69
C ILE A 130 6.64 -11.58 20.75
N CYS A 131 5.39 -11.49 20.29
CA CYS A 131 4.10 -11.51 21.00
C CYS A 131 3.03 -12.07 20.03
#